data_AF-A0A8H6Y0C5-F1
#
_entry.id   AF-A0A8H6Y0C5-F1
#
_cell.length_a   1.000
_cell.length_b   1.000
_cell.length_c   1.000
_cell.angle_alpha   90.00
_cell.angle_beta   90.00
_cell.angle_gamma   90.00
#
_symmetry.space_group_name_H-M   'P 1'
#
loop_
_entity.id
_entity.type
_entity.pdbx_description
1 polymer ?
#
loop_
_entity_poly.entity_id
_entity_poly.type
_entity_poly.pdbx_seq_one_letter_code
_entity_poly.pdbx_strand_id
1 'polypeptide(L)'
;MHQPTTNGNMKTTASSQGCDTWYYPPDIANDLKDVNLPHEVKCEIFACAWEYARCVIPQYTNWDRYVAFMRIIVMGTIAEFKGSMVDVTAGDMILGYSLSSTLATLFEGTPCHADMAREYRTFLLITADKASNRRDSELFRRYVNSLAQSPRQWFRMRDCDALARFTIAAALACNDLDDAWLSEEQFNMLGEIGITLYDAVAFYKHRSEGETNSTFAYMPDDLRVRAFRQCREVLWALDVAWARQRQMRAVINFLRFFGGPIHMMMRRYRFVEEGLTIGKPETNQVITQTRANFKLWNRVSTPTR
;
A
#
# COMPACT_ATOMS: atom_id res chain seq x y z
N MET A 1 -61.83 -13.94 7.58
CA MET A 1 -61.67 -12.65 6.89
C MET A 1 -60.19 -12.30 6.90
N HIS A 2 -59.48 -12.61 5.81
CA HIS A 2 -58.11 -12.15 5.58
C HIS A 2 -58.17 -10.82 4.84
N GLN A 3 -57.52 -9.79 5.38
CA GLN A 3 -57.12 -8.61 4.61
C GLN A 3 -55.59 -8.58 4.50
N PRO A 4 -55.02 -8.33 3.32
CA PRO A 4 -53.57 -8.27 3.15
C PRO A 4 -53.04 -6.87 3.49
N THR A 5 -51.89 -6.86 4.15
CA THR A 5 -51.05 -5.70 4.41
C THR A 5 -50.48 -5.14 3.11
N THR A 6 -50.73 -3.86 2.85
CA THR A 6 -50.16 -3.11 1.73
C THR A 6 -48.70 -2.76 1.99
N ASN A 7 -47.84 -3.19 1.07
CA ASN A 7 -46.42 -2.85 0.95
C ASN A 7 -46.18 -1.34 0.97
N GLY A 8 -45.59 -0.84 2.05
CA GLY A 8 -44.95 0.47 2.08
C GLY A 8 -43.59 0.39 1.37
N ASN A 9 -43.53 0.98 0.18
CA ASN A 9 -42.29 1.26 -0.55
C ASN A 9 -41.31 2.02 0.35
N MET A 10 -40.34 1.32 0.95
CA MET A 10 -39.10 1.94 1.39
C MET A 10 -38.32 2.36 0.13
N LYS A 11 -38.51 3.62 -0.27
CA LYS A 11 -37.50 4.32 -1.05
C LYS A 11 -36.24 4.34 -0.19
N THR A 12 -35.29 3.47 -0.52
CA THR A 12 -33.90 3.62 -0.14
C THR A 12 -33.47 5.03 -0.53
N THR A 13 -33.34 5.88 0.47
CA THR A 13 -32.71 7.19 0.33
C THR A 13 -31.30 6.94 -0.18
N ALA A 14 -31.06 7.29 -1.44
CA ALA A 14 -29.72 7.41 -1.98
C ALA A 14 -28.95 8.32 -1.03
N SER A 15 -27.93 7.76 -0.37
CA SER A 15 -26.96 8.54 0.38
C SER A 15 -26.47 9.65 -0.55
N SER A 16 -26.59 10.91 -0.13
CA SER A 16 -25.98 12.04 -0.81
C SER A 16 -24.48 11.78 -0.96
N GLN A 17 -24.07 11.32 -2.13
CA GLN A 17 -22.67 11.23 -2.52
C GLN A 17 -22.18 12.67 -2.61
N GLY A 18 -21.54 13.16 -1.55
CA GLY A 18 -20.80 14.42 -1.62
C GLY A 18 -19.76 14.33 -2.74
N CYS A 19 -19.55 15.42 -3.47
CA CYS A 19 -18.45 15.51 -4.43
C CYS A 19 -17.14 15.32 -3.66
N ASP A 20 -16.33 14.33 -4.05
CA ASP A 20 -15.03 14.10 -3.44
C ASP A 20 -14.16 15.36 -3.64
N THR A 21 -13.55 15.85 -2.55
CA THR A 21 -12.58 16.95 -2.61
C THR A 21 -11.19 16.37 -2.51
N TRP A 22 -10.31 16.66 -3.47
CA TRP A 22 -8.94 16.15 -3.48
C TRP A 22 -7.96 17.14 -2.85
N TYR A 23 -7.13 16.64 -1.93
CA TYR A 23 -6.09 17.42 -1.27
C TYR A 23 -4.73 16.80 -1.59
N TYR A 24 -3.85 17.60 -2.19
CA TYR A 24 -2.45 17.27 -2.45
C TYR A 24 -1.65 18.57 -2.70
N PRO A 25 -0.33 18.57 -2.48
CA PRO A 25 0.47 19.77 -2.68
C PRO A 25 0.63 20.15 -4.17
N PRO A 26 0.83 21.44 -4.48
CA PRO A 26 1.05 21.90 -5.86
C PRO A 26 2.25 21.22 -6.56
N ASP A 27 3.26 20.81 -5.79
CA ASP A 27 4.51 20.21 -6.25
C ASP A 27 4.34 18.92 -7.07
N ILE A 28 3.19 18.23 -6.95
CA ILE A 28 2.88 17.02 -7.71
C ILE A 28 1.69 17.18 -8.65
N ALA A 29 1.01 18.34 -8.64
CA ALA A 29 -0.27 18.54 -9.32
C ALA A 29 -0.21 18.37 -10.85
N ASN A 30 0.97 18.54 -11.43
CA ASN A 30 1.19 18.48 -12.88
C ASN A 30 2.08 17.31 -13.33
N ASP A 31 2.50 16.43 -12.40
CA ASP A 31 3.52 15.42 -12.71
C ASP A 31 3.03 14.39 -13.76
N LEU A 32 1.73 14.11 -13.79
CA LEU A 32 1.11 13.17 -14.73
C LEU A 32 0.47 13.86 -15.95
N LYS A 33 0.84 15.12 -16.27
CA LYS A 33 0.19 15.90 -17.35
C LYS A 33 0.17 15.16 -18.70
N ASP A 34 1.28 14.50 -19.06
CA ASP A 34 1.47 13.81 -20.34
C ASP A 34 1.05 12.33 -20.30
N VAL A 35 0.61 11.83 -19.14
CA VAL A 35 0.15 10.45 -18.97
C VAL A 35 -1.32 10.34 -19.37
N ASN A 36 -1.66 9.34 -20.21
CA ASN A 36 -3.02 9.12 -20.69
C ASN A 36 -3.92 8.48 -19.60
N LEU A 37 -4.38 9.31 -18.66
CA LEU A 37 -5.35 9.00 -17.63
C LEU A 37 -6.39 10.12 -17.52
N PRO A 38 -7.66 9.81 -17.18
CA PRO A 38 -8.66 10.84 -16.88
C PRO A 38 -8.19 11.77 -15.75
N HIS A 39 -8.59 13.04 -15.81
CA HIS A 39 -8.19 14.05 -14.81
C HIS A 39 -8.54 13.63 -13.39
N GLU A 40 -9.77 13.16 -13.16
CA GLU A 40 -10.24 12.72 -11.83
C GLU A 40 -9.40 11.56 -11.28
N VAL A 41 -8.95 10.65 -12.15
CA VAL A 41 -8.07 9.53 -11.75
C VAL A 41 -6.69 10.05 -11.35
N LYS A 42 -6.14 11.04 -12.06
CA LYS A 42 -4.87 11.69 -11.68
C LYS A 42 -5.00 12.37 -10.31
N CYS A 43 -6.09 13.10 -10.08
CA CYS A 43 -6.35 13.76 -8.79
C CYS A 43 -6.48 12.76 -7.64
N GLU A 44 -7.17 11.64 -7.86
CA GLU A 44 -7.28 10.57 -6.86
C GLU A 44 -5.91 9.93 -6.56
N ILE A 45 -5.06 9.70 -7.58
CA ILE A 45 -3.71 9.17 -7.41
C ILE A 45 -2.85 10.13 -6.58
N PHE A 46 -2.86 11.43 -6.88
CA PHE A 46 -2.11 12.44 -6.12
C PHE A 46 -2.59 12.54 -4.68
N ALA A 47 -3.90 12.51 -4.48
CA ALA A 47 -4.45 12.59 -3.14
C ALA A 47 -4.17 11.31 -2.33
N CYS A 48 -4.22 10.14 -2.96
CA CYS A 48 -3.79 8.87 -2.35
C CYS A 48 -2.31 8.92 -1.94
N ALA A 49 -1.43 9.46 -2.80
CA ALA A 49 -0.01 9.61 -2.49
C ALA A 49 0.23 10.56 -1.30
N TRP A 50 -0.50 11.69 -1.27
CA TRP A 50 -0.46 12.63 -0.17
C TRP A 50 -0.96 12.01 1.15
N GLU A 51 -2.13 11.38 1.14
CA GLU A 51 -2.72 10.72 2.30
C GLU A 51 -1.80 9.61 2.83
N TYR A 52 -1.23 8.79 1.94
CA TYR A 52 -0.27 7.75 2.32
C TYR A 52 0.94 8.37 3.01
N ALA A 53 1.61 9.33 2.38
CA ALA A 53 2.79 9.99 2.94
C ALA A 53 2.52 10.61 4.31
N ARG A 54 1.38 11.27 4.50
CA ARG A 54 0.97 11.86 5.79
C ARG A 54 0.69 10.82 6.87
N CYS A 55 0.20 9.64 6.50
CA CYS A 55 0.02 8.54 7.44
C CYS A 55 1.37 7.93 7.85
N VAL A 56 2.19 7.53 6.87
CA VAL A 56 3.40 6.74 7.15
C VAL A 56 4.61 7.56 7.58
N ILE A 57 4.68 8.84 7.18
CA ILE A 57 5.76 9.77 7.50
C ILE A 57 5.09 11.08 7.99
N PRO A 58 4.50 11.09 9.21
CA PRO A 58 3.72 12.23 9.69
C PRO A 58 4.58 13.46 10.03
N GLN A 59 5.89 13.25 10.21
CA GLN A 59 6.90 14.27 10.49
C GLN A 59 7.99 14.18 9.42
N TYR A 60 8.49 15.32 8.97
CA TYR A 60 9.59 15.43 8.01
C TYR A 60 10.31 16.77 8.24
N THR A 61 11.58 16.82 7.92
CA THR A 61 12.41 18.04 7.92
C THR A 61 12.88 18.42 6.52
N ASN A 62 12.82 17.47 5.58
CA ASN A 62 13.25 17.63 4.20
C ASN A 62 12.07 17.52 3.23
N TRP A 63 11.59 18.67 2.74
CA TRP A 63 10.43 18.71 1.84
C TRP A 63 10.71 18.06 0.49
N ASP A 64 11.90 18.25 -0.08
CA ASP A 64 12.23 17.70 -1.40
C ASP A 64 12.26 16.18 -1.40
N ARG A 65 12.84 15.56 -0.35
CA ARG A 65 12.76 14.12 -0.10
C ARG A 65 11.31 13.68 0.10
N TYR A 66 10.52 14.45 0.83
CA TYR A 66 9.10 14.16 1.05
C TYR A 66 8.28 14.16 -0.26
N VAL A 67 8.55 15.13 -1.14
CA VAL A 67 7.95 15.21 -2.49
C VAL A 67 8.43 14.04 -3.36
N ALA A 68 9.71 13.69 -3.32
CA ALA A 68 10.21 12.50 -4.01
C ALA A 68 9.50 11.23 -3.52
N PHE A 69 9.29 11.07 -2.22
CA PHE A 69 8.51 9.97 -1.66
C PHE A 69 7.06 9.97 -2.15
N MET A 70 6.39 11.13 -2.25
CA MET A 70 5.06 11.19 -2.87
C MET A 70 5.07 10.70 -4.33
N ARG A 71 6.09 11.04 -5.12
CA ARG A 71 6.24 10.57 -6.51
C ARG A 71 6.48 9.06 -6.59
N ILE A 72 7.24 8.50 -5.64
CA ILE A 72 7.36 7.05 -5.44
C ILE A 72 5.97 6.44 -5.19
N ILE A 73 5.15 7.03 -4.31
CA ILE A 73 3.80 6.51 -4.08
C ILE A 73 2.92 6.68 -5.32
N VAL A 74 3.01 7.76 -6.10
CA VAL A 74 2.27 7.93 -7.35
C VAL A 74 2.58 6.82 -8.35
N MET A 75 3.87 6.57 -8.62
CA MET A 75 4.30 5.50 -9.54
C MET A 75 3.88 4.12 -9.03
N GLY A 76 4.07 3.86 -7.74
CA GLY A 76 3.73 2.57 -7.13
C GLY A 76 2.24 2.31 -7.09
N THR A 77 1.47 3.34 -6.77
CA THR A 77 0.03 3.40 -6.94
C THR A 77 -0.28 2.98 -8.37
N ILE A 78 0.14 3.70 -9.41
CA ILE A 78 -0.09 3.34 -10.84
C ILE A 78 0.26 1.89 -11.21
N ALA A 79 1.35 1.37 -10.67
CA ALA A 79 1.74 -0.01 -10.92
C ALA A 79 0.70 -1.04 -10.43
N GLU A 80 -0.06 -0.79 -9.36
CA GLU A 80 -0.92 -1.80 -8.69
C GLU A 80 -2.25 -2.17 -9.44
N PHE A 81 -2.71 -1.42 -10.46
CA PHE A 81 -4.10 -1.41 -11.09
C PHE A 81 -3.94 -1.23 -12.57
N LYS A 82 -2.91 -0.50 -13.00
CA LYS A 82 -2.55 -0.36 -14.41
C LYS A 82 -1.10 -0.70 -14.60
N GLY A 83 -0.69 -1.86 -14.10
CA GLY A 83 0.66 -2.38 -14.27
C GLY A 83 1.10 -2.43 -15.74
N SER A 84 0.17 -2.52 -16.70
CA SER A 84 0.49 -2.43 -18.13
C SER A 84 1.08 -1.09 -18.57
N MET A 85 0.91 -0.02 -17.78
CA MET A 85 1.51 1.30 -18.02
C MET A 85 2.93 1.45 -17.45
N VAL A 86 3.39 0.48 -16.67
CA VAL A 86 4.71 0.50 -16.02
C VAL A 86 5.55 -0.63 -16.62
N ASP A 87 6.69 -0.26 -17.19
CA ASP A 87 7.70 -1.19 -17.68
C ASP A 87 9.09 -0.70 -17.26
N VAL A 88 9.62 -1.32 -16.20
CA VAL A 88 10.93 -0.98 -15.64
C VAL A 88 12.07 -1.45 -16.55
N THR A 89 11.79 -2.34 -17.50
CA THR A 89 12.79 -2.87 -18.44
C THR A 89 12.96 -1.99 -19.68
N ALA A 90 11.95 -1.17 -20.00
CA ALA A 90 11.96 -0.28 -21.17
C ALA A 90 12.85 0.97 -20.98
N GLY A 91 13.20 1.32 -19.75
CA GLY A 91 14.10 2.44 -19.46
C GLY A 91 13.85 3.10 -18.11
N ASP A 92 14.53 4.22 -17.86
CA ASP A 92 14.46 4.96 -16.60
C ASP A 92 13.21 5.85 -16.48
N MET A 93 12.55 6.15 -17.60
CA MET A 93 11.39 7.04 -17.62
C MET A 93 10.10 6.24 -17.36
N ILE A 94 9.56 6.39 -16.16
CA ILE A 94 8.33 5.73 -15.72
C ILE A 94 7.26 6.80 -15.52
N LEU A 95 6.20 6.78 -16.33
CA LEU A 95 5.04 7.68 -16.18
C LEU A 95 5.40 9.18 -16.18
N GLY A 96 6.45 9.55 -16.92
CA GLY A 96 6.97 10.93 -16.97
C GLY A 96 8.02 11.27 -15.91
N TYR A 97 8.29 10.36 -14.97
CA TYR A 97 9.34 10.50 -13.96
C TYR A 97 10.64 9.82 -14.41
N SER A 98 11.79 10.44 -14.15
CA SER A 98 13.05 9.70 -14.08
C SER A 98 13.09 8.94 -12.76
N LEU A 99 13.09 7.61 -12.86
CA LEU A 99 13.11 6.73 -11.70
C LEU A 99 14.40 6.90 -10.91
N SER A 100 15.54 6.93 -11.60
CA SER A 100 16.85 7.12 -10.98
C SER A 100 16.97 8.48 -10.30
N SER A 101 16.54 9.57 -10.96
CA SER A 101 16.56 10.90 -10.35
C SER A 101 15.63 10.99 -9.14
N THR A 102 14.44 10.39 -9.20
CA THR A 102 13.48 10.42 -8.08
C THR A 102 14.04 9.68 -6.86
N LEU A 103 14.64 8.51 -7.08
CA LEU A 103 15.28 7.72 -6.03
C LEU A 103 16.53 8.42 -5.48
N ALA A 104 17.31 9.10 -6.32
CA ALA A 104 18.44 9.90 -5.89
C ALA A 104 17.99 11.10 -5.05
N THR A 105 16.95 11.84 -5.46
CA THR A 105 16.39 12.92 -4.62
C THR A 105 16.00 12.40 -3.23
N LEU A 106 15.43 11.19 -3.14
CA LEU A 106 15.00 10.61 -1.87
C LEU A 106 16.18 10.10 -1.01
N PHE A 107 17.17 9.44 -1.60
CA PHE A 107 18.17 8.66 -0.85
C PHE A 107 19.62 9.03 -1.11
N GLU A 108 19.95 9.91 -2.04
CA GLU A 108 21.34 10.30 -2.27
C GLU A 108 21.97 10.86 -0.99
N GLY A 109 23.21 10.46 -0.73
CA GLY A 109 23.93 10.72 0.52
C GLY A 109 23.62 9.73 1.65
N THR A 110 22.56 8.93 1.55
CA THR A 110 22.26 7.89 2.55
C THR A 110 23.01 6.58 2.25
N PRO A 111 23.52 5.88 3.27
CA PRO A 111 24.15 4.58 3.05
C PRO A 111 23.25 3.48 2.44
N CYS A 112 21.92 3.64 2.45
CA CYS A 112 20.98 2.67 1.89
C CYS A 112 20.55 2.96 0.44
N HIS A 113 21.07 4.03 -0.19
CA HIS A 113 20.64 4.49 -1.52
C HIS A 113 20.59 3.37 -2.56
N ALA A 114 21.69 2.65 -2.77
CA ALA A 114 21.75 1.61 -3.80
C ALA A 114 20.76 0.46 -3.52
N ASP A 115 20.61 0.08 -2.26
CA ASP A 115 19.74 -1.01 -1.84
C ASP A 115 18.26 -0.64 -1.97
N MET A 116 17.86 0.56 -1.53
CA MET A 116 16.48 1.05 -1.66
C MET A 116 16.11 1.33 -3.12
N ALA A 117 17.07 1.76 -3.92
CA ALA A 117 16.86 1.95 -5.35
C ALA A 117 16.61 0.61 -6.07
N ARG A 118 17.29 -0.47 -5.66
CA ARG A 118 17.02 -1.83 -6.13
C ARG A 118 15.70 -2.38 -5.59
N GLU A 119 15.40 -2.12 -4.33
CA GLU A 119 14.15 -2.53 -3.67
C GLU A 119 12.94 -2.00 -4.44
N TYR A 120 12.92 -0.70 -4.74
CA TYR A 120 11.78 -0.07 -5.40
C TYR A 120 11.64 -0.48 -6.87
N ARG A 121 12.75 -0.67 -7.59
CA ARG A 121 12.71 -1.26 -8.94
C ARG A 121 12.12 -2.67 -8.93
N THR A 122 12.48 -3.47 -7.93
CA THR A 122 11.95 -4.82 -7.75
C THR A 122 10.45 -4.79 -7.47
N PHE A 123 10.02 -3.91 -6.56
CA PHE A 123 8.61 -3.66 -6.30
C PHE A 123 7.86 -3.28 -7.59
N LEU A 124 8.32 -2.26 -8.33
CA LEU A 124 7.64 -1.83 -9.56
C LEU A 124 7.55 -2.96 -10.59
N LEU A 125 8.63 -3.73 -10.79
CA LEU A 125 8.66 -4.85 -11.73
C LEU A 125 7.58 -5.89 -11.40
N ILE A 126 7.56 -6.37 -10.16
CA ILE A 126 6.64 -7.43 -9.75
C ILE A 126 5.21 -6.91 -9.68
N THR A 127 5.00 -5.73 -9.11
CA THR A 127 3.67 -5.12 -8.97
C THR A 127 3.05 -4.83 -10.33
N ALA A 128 3.84 -4.36 -11.30
CA ALA A 128 3.35 -4.13 -12.65
C ALA A 128 2.95 -5.44 -13.37
N ASP A 129 3.70 -6.52 -13.17
CA ASP A 129 3.33 -7.85 -13.69
C ASP A 129 2.07 -8.39 -13.00
N LYS A 130 2.01 -8.29 -11.67
CA LYS A 130 0.86 -8.68 -10.84
C LYS A 130 -0.44 -8.04 -11.32
N ALA A 131 -0.37 -6.77 -11.72
CA ALA A 131 -1.51 -5.94 -12.09
C ALA A 131 -1.75 -5.80 -13.61
N SER A 132 -1.14 -6.66 -14.44
CA SER A 132 -1.30 -6.62 -15.89
C SER A 132 -1.53 -8.01 -16.49
N ASN A 133 -1.62 -8.07 -17.83
CA ASN A 133 -1.66 -9.33 -18.57
C ASN A 133 -0.34 -10.12 -18.49
N ARG A 134 0.71 -9.56 -17.88
CA ARG A 134 1.98 -10.27 -17.62
C ARG A 134 1.94 -11.14 -16.36
N ARG A 135 0.80 -11.19 -15.65
CA ARG A 135 0.60 -12.09 -14.51
C ARG A 135 0.82 -13.57 -14.86
N ASP A 136 0.57 -13.97 -16.10
CA ASP A 136 0.82 -15.34 -16.58
C ASP A 136 2.25 -15.55 -17.11
N SER A 137 3.14 -14.57 -16.92
CA SER A 137 4.53 -14.66 -17.36
C SER A 137 5.32 -15.69 -16.54
N GLU A 138 6.40 -16.21 -17.14
CA GLU A 138 7.32 -17.10 -16.45
C GLU A 138 7.97 -16.44 -15.23
N LEU A 139 8.23 -15.13 -15.28
CA LEU A 139 8.76 -14.37 -14.16
C LEU A 139 7.78 -14.37 -12.98
N PHE A 140 6.52 -14.00 -13.23
CA PHE A 140 5.51 -13.94 -12.17
C PHE A 140 5.20 -15.33 -11.60
N ARG A 141 5.16 -16.36 -12.45
CA ARG A 141 5.02 -17.76 -11.99
C ARG A 141 6.16 -18.17 -11.05
N ARG A 142 7.42 -17.81 -11.36
CA ARG A 142 8.58 -18.05 -10.48
C ARG A 142 8.52 -17.25 -9.19
N TYR A 143 8.01 -16.02 -9.24
CA TYR A 143 7.76 -15.20 -8.07
C TYR A 143 6.78 -15.88 -7.11
N VAL A 144 5.62 -16.32 -7.62
CA VAL A 144 4.61 -17.02 -6.82
C VAL A 144 5.16 -18.31 -6.20
N ASN A 145 5.89 -19.11 -6.98
CA ASN A 145 6.53 -20.33 -6.45
C ASN A 145 7.56 -20.04 -5.36
N SER A 146 8.26 -18.90 -5.46
CA SER A 146 9.25 -18.49 -4.46
C SER A 146 8.63 -18.06 -3.13
N LEU A 147 7.41 -17.49 -3.15
CA LEU A 147 6.72 -17.07 -1.93
C LEU A 147 6.53 -18.22 -0.94
N ALA A 148 6.17 -19.40 -1.43
CA ALA A 148 5.86 -20.56 -0.59
C ALA A 148 7.09 -21.34 -0.09
N GLN A 149 8.31 -20.91 -0.41
CA GLN A 149 9.52 -21.69 -0.08
C GLN A 149 9.82 -21.76 1.43
N SER A 150 9.65 -20.65 2.16
CA SER A 150 9.82 -20.60 3.61
C SER A 150 9.16 -19.36 4.22
N PRO A 151 8.83 -19.35 5.53
CA PRO A 151 8.29 -18.15 6.19
C PRO A 151 9.22 -16.93 6.08
N ARG A 152 10.55 -17.13 6.20
CA ARG A 152 11.53 -16.04 6.04
C ARG A 152 11.51 -15.45 4.63
N GLN A 153 11.43 -16.32 3.62
CA GLN A 153 11.31 -15.89 2.22
C GLN A 153 9.99 -15.16 1.97
N TRP A 154 8.88 -15.68 2.51
CA TRP A 154 7.56 -15.05 2.42
C TRP A 154 7.60 -13.60 2.93
N PHE A 155 8.06 -13.39 4.17
CA PHE A 155 8.09 -12.05 4.76
C PHE A 155 9.06 -11.13 4.02
N ARG A 156 10.21 -11.62 3.55
CA ARG A 156 11.13 -10.77 2.77
C ARG A 156 10.52 -10.30 1.45
N MET A 157 9.80 -11.17 0.75
CA MET A 157 9.14 -10.84 -0.51
C MET A 157 7.90 -9.96 -0.30
N ARG A 158 7.11 -10.21 0.76
CA ARG A 158 5.97 -9.37 1.13
C ARG A 158 6.40 -8.00 1.66
N ASP A 159 7.54 -7.91 2.34
CA ASP A 159 8.15 -6.63 2.75
C ASP A 159 8.47 -5.74 1.53
N CYS A 160 9.02 -6.35 0.48
CA CYS A 160 9.25 -5.66 -0.79
C CYS A 160 7.94 -5.23 -1.46
N ASP A 161 6.99 -6.15 -1.58
CA ASP A 161 5.69 -5.91 -2.23
C ASP A 161 4.84 -4.87 -1.47
N ALA A 162 4.93 -4.83 -0.14
CA ALA A 162 4.25 -3.86 0.71
C ALA A 162 5.07 -2.58 0.96
N LEU A 163 6.29 -2.50 0.40
CA LEU A 163 7.25 -1.40 0.59
C LEU A 163 7.55 -1.07 2.06
N ALA A 164 7.57 -2.05 2.95
CA ALA A 164 7.68 -1.76 4.39
C ALA A 164 9.08 -1.23 4.75
N ARG A 165 10.16 -1.94 4.41
CA ARG A 165 11.54 -1.47 4.64
C ARG A 165 11.86 -0.20 3.85
N PHE A 166 11.33 -0.11 2.63
CA PHE A 166 11.52 1.06 1.78
C PHE A 166 10.92 2.30 2.44
N THR A 167 9.71 2.18 2.98
CA THR A 167 9.03 3.28 3.67
C THR A 167 9.70 3.63 4.99
N ILE A 168 10.25 2.64 5.72
CA ILE A 168 11.09 2.91 6.91
C ILE A 168 12.32 3.76 6.52
N ALA A 169 13.04 3.35 5.48
CA ALA A 169 14.21 4.08 5.00
C ALA A 169 13.81 5.50 4.54
N ALA A 170 12.71 5.64 3.80
CA ALA A 170 12.19 6.92 3.36
C ALA A 170 11.78 7.82 4.53
N ALA A 171 11.16 7.26 5.57
CA ALA A 171 10.79 7.99 6.78
C ALA A 171 12.01 8.60 7.45
N LEU A 172 13.12 7.86 7.51
CA LEU A 172 14.35 8.36 8.08
C LEU A 172 15.00 9.43 7.20
N ALA A 173 15.09 9.18 5.88
CA ALA A 173 15.67 10.12 4.92
C ALA A 173 14.89 11.45 4.88
N CYS A 174 13.56 11.41 4.89
CA CYS A 174 12.69 12.60 4.95
C CYS A 174 12.85 13.42 6.25
N ASN A 175 13.46 12.85 7.29
CA ASN A 175 13.74 13.50 8.57
C ASN A 175 15.23 13.84 8.77
N ASP A 176 16.04 13.74 7.71
CA ASP A 176 17.50 13.96 7.71
C ASP A 176 18.22 13.14 8.78
N LEU A 177 17.77 11.90 9.01
CA LEU A 177 18.34 10.98 9.99
C LEU A 177 19.34 10.04 9.33
N ASP A 178 20.23 10.59 8.49
CA ASP A 178 21.06 9.88 7.50
C ASP A 178 22.07 8.86 8.08
N ASP A 179 22.24 8.87 9.40
CA ASP A 179 23.12 8.01 10.18
C ASP A 179 22.42 6.81 10.85
N ALA A 180 21.09 6.78 10.83
CA ALA A 180 20.30 5.93 11.72
C ALA A 180 19.84 4.60 11.11
N TRP A 181 20.75 3.81 10.50
CA TRP A 181 20.37 2.63 9.71
C TRP A 181 20.23 1.35 10.50
N LEU A 182 19.19 0.61 10.13
CA LEU A 182 18.84 -0.67 10.71
C LEU A 182 19.64 -1.79 10.04
N SER A 183 19.99 -2.81 10.81
CA SER A 183 20.53 -4.04 10.25
C SER A 183 19.47 -4.80 9.45
N GLU A 184 19.90 -5.72 8.59
CA GLU A 184 18.98 -6.61 7.87
C GLU A 184 18.07 -7.42 8.82
N GLU A 185 18.59 -7.82 9.98
CA GLU A 185 17.81 -8.54 10.99
C GLU A 185 16.70 -7.65 11.58
N GLN A 186 17.02 -6.39 11.86
CA GLN A 186 16.03 -5.41 12.32
C GLN A 186 14.98 -5.15 11.24
N PHE A 187 15.37 -4.96 9.98
CA PHE A 187 14.41 -4.82 8.88
C PHE A 187 13.49 -6.03 8.74
N ASN A 188 14.03 -7.25 8.81
CA ASN A 188 13.22 -8.46 8.72
C ASN A 188 12.21 -8.55 9.87
N MET A 189 12.62 -8.23 11.11
CA MET A 189 11.73 -8.25 12.27
C MET A 189 10.62 -7.19 12.16
N LEU A 190 10.97 -5.96 11.77
CA LEU A 190 10.00 -4.88 11.63
C LEU A 190 9.04 -5.11 10.46
N GLY A 191 9.55 -5.66 9.36
CA GLY A 191 8.75 -6.09 8.22
C GLY A 191 7.73 -7.15 8.64
N GLU A 192 8.15 -8.20 9.37
CA GLU A 192 7.25 -9.24 9.86
C GLU A 192 6.15 -8.67 10.76
N ILE A 193 6.49 -7.80 11.72
CA ILE A 193 5.52 -7.14 12.60
C ILE A 193 4.54 -6.30 11.76
N GLY A 194 5.06 -5.42 10.89
CA GLY A 194 4.24 -4.51 10.09
C GLY A 194 3.29 -5.24 9.15
N ILE A 195 3.80 -6.22 8.40
CA ILE A 195 3.02 -7.03 7.44
C ILE A 195 1.96 -7.83 8.15
N THR A 196 2.30 -8.47 9.28
CA THR A 196 1.33 -9.25 10.07
C THR A 196 0.19 -8.36 10.56
N LEU A 197 0.50 -7.14 11.01
CA LEU A 197 -0.53 -6.20 11.44
C LEU A 197 -1.40 -5.71 10.26
N TYR A 198 -0.77 -5.26 9.18
CA TYR A 198 -1.43 -4.74 7.98
C TYR A 198 -2.34 -5.80 7.33
N ASP A 199 -1.82 -6.99 7.03
CA ASP A 199 -2.56 -8.05 6.34
C ASP A 199 -3.73 -8.59 7.17
N ALA A 200 -3.63 -8.57 8.50
CA ALA A 200 -4.72 -9.03 9.37
C ALA A 200 -5.94 -8.11 9.28
N VAL A 201 -5.69 -6.79 9.25
CA VAL A 201 -6.72 -5.75 9.16
C VAL A 201 -7.25 -5.64 7.73
N ALA A 202 -6.37 -5.71 6.74
CA ALA A 202 -6.73 -5.72 5.32
C ALA A 202 -7.28 -7.06 4.81
N PHE A 203 -7.48 -8.06 5.67
CA PHE A 203 -7.79 -9.44 5.29
C PHE A 203 -8.93 -9.56 4.28
N TYR A 204 -10.11 -9.00 4.58
CA TYR A 204 -11.28 -9.12 3.71
C TYR A 204 -11.07 -8.42 2.38
N LYS A 205 -10.42 -7.25 2.42
CA LYS A 205 -10.00 -6.51 1.23
C LYS A 205 -9.09 -7.37 0.35
N HIS A 206 -7.94 -7.80 0.88
CA HIS A 206 -6.97 -8.64 0.16
C HIS A 206 -7.59 -9.92 -0.41
N ARG A 207 -8.50 -10.55 0.34
CA ARG A 207 -9.24 -11.71 -0.12
C ARG A 207 -10.12 -11.39 -1.34
N SER A 208 -10.93 -10.33 -1.24
CA SER A 208 -11.79 -9.87 -2.35
C SER A 208 -11.03 -9.31 -3.56
N GLU A 209 -9.74 -8.99 -3.40
CA GLU A 209 -8.83 -8.55 -4.45
C GLU A 209 -8.03 -9.70 -5.06
N GLY A 210 -8.02 -10.88 -4.43
CA GLY A 210 -7.15 -11.98 -4.84
C GLY A 210 -5.66 -11.62 -4.73
N GLU A 211 -5.30 -10.86 -3.70
CA GLU A 211 -3.92 -10.46 -3.41
C GLU A 211 -3.04 -11.71 -3.29
N THR A 212 -1.98 -11.75 -4.08
CA THR A 212 -1.08 -12.90 -4.19
C THR A 212 -0.26 -13.07 -2.92
N ASN A 213 0.06 -11.96 -2.25
CA ASN A 213 0.95 -11.93 -1.10
C ASN A 213 0.24 -11.69 0.24
N SER A 214 -1.03 -12.08 0.35
CA SER A 214 -1.79 -11.92 1.59
C SER A 214 -1.42 -13.01 2.61
N THR A 215 -0.77 -12.61 3.71
CA THR A 215 -0.23 -13.51 4.74
C THR A 215 -1.29 -14.43 5.35
N PHE A 216 -2.52 -13.94 5.48
CA PHE A 216 -3.62 -14.70 6.11
C PHE A 216 -4.58 -15.34 5.13
N ALA A 217 -4.32 -15.31 3.82
CA ALA A 217 -5.23 -15.87 2.81
C ALA A 217 -5.60 -17.34 3.06
N TYR A 218 -4.68 -18.09 3.70
CA TYR A 218 -4.78 -19.53 3.94
C TYR A 218 -4.76 -19.92 5.43
N MET A 219 -4.93 -18.96 6.35
CA MET A 219 -4.88 -19.22 7.78
C MET A 219 -6.28 -19.20 8.43
N PRO A 220 -6.54 -20.08 9.40
CA PRO A 220 -7.71 -19.97 10.28
C PRO A 220 -7.83 -18.60 10.96
N ASP A 221 -9.06 -18.14 11.15
CA ASP A 221 -9.36 -16.81 11.72
C ASP A 221 -8.78 -16.60 13.12
N ASP A 222 -8.80 -17.63 13.97
CA ASP A 222 -8.28 -17.57 15.34
C ASP A 222 -6.75 -17.39 15.36
N LEU A 223 -6.04 -17.95 14.38
CA LEU A 223 -4.60 -17.76 14.24
C LEU A 223 -4.26 -16.35 13.77
N ARG A 224 -5.05 -15.79 12.83
CA ARG A 224 -4.91 -14.39 12.40
C ARG A 224 -5.07 -13.42 13.56
N VAL A 225 -6.12 -13.59 14.37
CA VAL A 225 -6.37 -12.75 15.55
C VAL A 225 -5.23 -12.87 16.58
N ARG A 226 -4.74 -14.09 16.83
CA ARG A 226 -3.61 -14.32 17.74
C ARG A 226 -2.32 -13.68 17.25
N ALA A 227 -1.98 -13.84 15.97
CA ALA A 227 -0.79 -13.26 15.36
C ALA A 227 -0.83 -11.72 15.41
N PHE A 228 -1.98 -11.11 15.09
CA PHE A 228 -2.18 -9.67 15.20
C PHE A 228 -1.98 -9.19 16.65
N ARG A 229 -2.59 -9.88 17.61
CA ARG A 229 -2.46 -9.54 19.03
C ARG A 229 -1.00 -9.55 19.48
N GLN A 230 -0.28 -10.62 19.15
CA GLN A 230 1.13 -10.76 19.51
C GLN A 230 1.99 -9.66 18.89
N CYS A 231 1.86 -9.42 17.58
CA CYS A 231 2.62 -8.36 16.91
C CYS A 231 2.30 -6.97 17.46
N ARG A 232 1.04 -6.72 17.84
CA ARG A 232 0.64 -5.45 18.47
C ARG A 232 1.28 -5.26 19.83
N GLU A 233 1.32 -6.31 20.65
CA GLU A 233 1.96 -6.29 21.97
C GLU A 233 3.49 -6.08 21.83
N VAL A 234 4.13 -6.71 20.85
CA VAL A 234 5.55 -6.49 20.53
C VAL A 234 5.79 -5.06 20.04
N LEU A 235 4.96 -4.53 19.14
CA LEU A 235 5.08 -3.16 18.65
C LEU A 235 4.95 -2.13 19.79
N TRP A 236 4.07 -2.38 20.76
CA TRP A 236 3.95 -1.55 21.96
C TRP A 236 5.21 -1.61 22.84
N ALA A 237 5.77 -2.80 23.04
CA ALA A 237 7.02 -2.94 23.78
C ALA A 237 8.19 -2.21 23.10
N LEU A 238 8.31 -2.33 21.78
CA LEU A 238 9.31 -1.63 20.98
C LEU A 238 9.13 -0.11 21.08
N ASP A 239 7.90 0.39 20.95
CA ASP A 239 7.61 1.81 21.08
C ASP A 239 8.06 2.38 22.44
N VAL A 240 7.78 1.68 23.54
CA VAL A 240 8.23 2.09 24.87
C VAL A 240 9.77 2.06 24.97
N ALA A 241 10.40 1.00 24.47
CA ALA A 241 11.86 0.84 24.49
C ALA A 241 12.58 1.92 23.66
N TRP A 242 11.93 2.39 22.58
CA TRP A 242 12.48 3.34 21.63
C TRP A 242 11.96 4.77 21.80
N ALA A 243 11.10 5.03 22.79
CA ALA A 243 10.43 6.31 22.98
C ALA A 243 11.38 7.52 23.07
N ARG A 244 12.61 7.32 23.56
CA ARG A 244 13.63 8.37 23.71
C ARG A 244 14.65 8.42 22.57
N GLN A 245 14.56 7.52 21.59
CA GLN A 245 15.48 7.45 20.46
C GLN A 245 14.84 8.16 19.26
N ARG A 246 15.35 9.35 18.90
CA ARG A 246 14.76 10.21 17.85
C ARG A 246 14.51 9.44 16.56
N GLN A 247 15.50 8.69 16.11
CA GLN A 247 15.45 7.92 14.88
C GLN A 247 14.40 6.80 14.92
N MET A 248 14.34 6.07 16.02
CA MET A 248 13.42 4.95 16.15
C MET A 248 11.97 5.41 16.26
N ARG A 249 11.72 6.64 16.73
CA ARG A 249 10.37 7.24 16.67
C ARG A 249 9.87 7.39 15.23
N ALA A 250 10.74 7.74 14.27
CA ALA A 250 10.34 7.80 12.86
C ALA A 250 9.92 6.41 12.34
N VAL A 251 10.68 5.36 12.71
CA VAL A 251 10.37 3.96 12.38
C VAL A 251 9.05 3.51 13.01
N ILE A 252 8.84 3.79 14.30
CA ILE A 252 7.63 3.40 15.03
C ILE A 252 6.40 4.16 14.53
N ASN A 253 6.55 5.43 14.15
CA ASN A 253 5.45 6.20 13.54
C ASN A 253 4.98 5.52 12.26
N PHE A 254 5.87 5.07 11.39
CA PHE A 254 5.49 4.27 10.22
C PHE A 254 4.72 3.00 10.64
N LEU A 255 5.34 2.15 11.48
CA LEU A 255 4.77 0.83 11.81
C LEU A 255 3.40 0.93 12.48
N ARG A 256 3.18 1.95 13.32
CA ARG A 256 1.90 2.20 13.97
C ARG A 256 0.79 2.49 12.97
N PHE A 257 1.03 3.35 11.99
CA PHE A 257 0.01 3.67 10.98
C PHE A 257 -0.17 2.51 10.01
N PHE A 258 0.94 1.93 9.54
CA PHE A 258 0.93 0.79 8.64
C PHE A 258 0.17 -0.41 9.23
N GLY A 259 0.34 -0.70 10.51
CA GLY A 259 -0.30 -1.85 11.17
C GLY A 259 -1.82 -1.75 11.40
N GLY A 260 -2.52 -0.74 10.87
CA GLY A 260 -3.97 -0.67 11.01
C GLY A 260 -4.61 0.69 10.68
N PRO A 261 -4.24 1.77 11.40
CA PRO A 261 -4.85 3.09 11.25
C PRO A 261 -4.86 3.63 9.81
N ILE A 262 -3.87 3.28 8.99
CA ILE A 262 -3.82 3.66 7.57
C ILE A 262 -5.12 3.27 6.83
N HIS A 263 -5.74 2.16 7.20
CA HIS A 263 -7.00 1.67 6.62
C HIS A 263 -8.22 2.51 6.97
N MET A 264 -8.15 3.30 8.05
CA MET A 264 -9.23 4.19 8.47
C MET A 264 -9.02 5.61 7.95
N MET A 265 -7.78 5.98 7.67
CA MET A 265 -7.40 7.36 7.36
C MET A 265 -7.33 7.67 5.88
N MET A 266 -6.98 6.71 5.03
CA MET A 266 -6.92 6.93 3.59
C MET A 266 -8.25 6.58 2.92
N ARG A 267 -8.66 7.41 1.95
CA ARG A 267 -9.87 7.17 1.15
C ARG A 267 -9.78 5.89 0.32
N ARG A 268 -8.57 5.49 -0.05
CA ARG A 268 -8.26 4.22 -0.73
C ARG A 268 -8.87 2.99 -0.04
N TYR A 269 -8.95 2.98 1.30
CA TYR A 269 -9.47 1.83 2.05
C TYR A 269 -10.96 1.91 2.37
N ARG A 270 -11.63 2.97 1.89
CA ARG A 270 -13.08 3.11 1.86
C ARG A 270 -13.78 2.99 3.22
N PHE A 271 -13.06 3.21 4.32
CA PHE A 271 -13.60 3.05 5.67
C PHE A 271 -14.90 3.86 5.87
N VAL A 272 -14.93 5.11 5.41
CA VAL A 272 -16.09 6.00 5.53
C VAL A 272 -17.22 5.53 4.61
N GLU A 273 -16.91 5.24 3.35
CA GLU A 273 -17.86 4.77 2.34
C GLU A 273 -18.46 3.39 2.69
N GLU A 274 -17.76 2.62 3.50
CA GLU A 274 -18.18 1.33 4.01
C GLU A 274 -18.90 1.40 5.35
N GLY A 275 -19.28 2.61 5.79
CA GLY A 275 -20.07 2.81 7.00
C GLY A 275 -19.23 2.66 8.26
N LEU A 276 -18.01 3.19 8.24
CA LEU A 276 -17.03 3.11 9.33
C LEU A 276 -16.65 1.67 9.65
N THR A 277 -16.52 0.85 8.61
CA THR A 277 -16.13 -0.56 8.69
C THR A 277 -14.85 -0.78 7.91
N ILE A 278 -13.91 -1.56 8.47
CA ILE A 278 -12.65 -1.87 7.81
C ILE A 278 -12.83 -3.13 6.95
N GLY A 279 -13.08 -2.89 5.66
CA GLY A 279 -13.35 -3.94 4.69
C GLY A 279 -14.69 -4.64 4.92
N LYS A 280 -15.23 -5.23 3.86
CA LYS A 280 -16.44 -6.05 3.92
C LYS A 280 -16.14 -7.48 3.49
N PRO A 281 -16.80 -8.49 4.07
CA PRO A 281 -16.79 -9.83 3.51
C PRO A 281 -17.11 -9.81 2.02
N GLU A 282 -16.51 -10.73 1.28
CA GLU A 282 -16.66 -10.81 -0.16
C GLU A 282 -18.13 -11.05 -0.54
N THR A 283 -18.70 -10.10 -1.30
CA THR A 283 -20.04 -10.18 -1.88
C THR A 283 -19.96 -9.84 -3.37
N ASN A 284 -20.96 -10.22 -4.16
CA ASN A 284 -21.02 -9.85 -5.58
C ASN A 284 -20.89 -8.34 -5.81
N GLN A 285 -21.42 -7.52 -4.90
CA GLN A 285 -21.28 -6.06 -4.95
C GLN A 285 -19.83 -5.63 -4.71
N VAL A 286 -19.18 -6.15 -3.66
CA VAL A 286 -17.76 -5.85 -3.36
C VAL A 286 -16.88 -6.27 -4.53
N ILE A 287 -17.05 -7.50 -5.05
CA ILE A 287 -16.34 -7.99 -6.23
C ILE A 287 -16.53 -7.04 -7.42
N THR A 288 -17.76 -6.60 -7.69
CA THR A 288 -18.07 -5.70 -8.81
C THR A 288 -17.40 -4.33 -8.64
N GLN A 289 -17.34 -3.79 -7.42
CA GLN A 289 -16.69 -2.51 -7.12
C GLN A 289 -15.17 -2.60 -7.22
N THR A 290 -14.57 -3.65 -6.66
CA THR A 290 -13.15 -3.99 -6.86
C THR A 290 -12.84 -4.10 -8.34
N ARG A 291 -13.78 -4.69 -9.09
CA ARG A 291 -13.71 -4.78 -10.54
C ARG A 291 -13.74 -3.44 -11.25
N ALA A 292 -14.53 -2.49 -10.79
CA ALA A 292 -14.66 -1.17 -11.40
C ALA A 292 -13.55 -0.16 -11.00
N ASN A 293 -12.54 -0.58 -10.22
CA ASN A 293 -11.53 0.32 -9.64
C ASN A 293 -12.13 1.44 -8.78
N PHE A 294 -13.23 1.18 -8.08
CA PHE A 294 -13.88 2.21 -7.27
C PHE A 294 -12.95 2.66 -6.12
N LYS A 295 -12.54 3.94 -6.13
CA LYS A 295 -11.55 4.58 -5.21
C LYS A 295 -10.13 3.95 -5.24
N LEU A 296 -9.85 3.16 -6.30
CA LEU A 296 -8.60 2.48 -6.68
C LEU A 296 -8.11 1.43 -5.63
N TRP A 297 -7.95 0.11 -5.86
CA TRP A 297 -7.32 -0.66 -6.96
C TRP A 297 -7.84 -2.14 -7.05
N ASN A 298 -7.81 -2.72 -8.27
CA ASN A 298 -7.68 -4.12 -8.84
C ASN A 298 -8.18 -5.46 -8.18
N ARG A 299 -8.35 -6.49 -9.06
CA ARG A 299 -9.29 -7.65 -9.01
C ARG A 299 -8.72 -9.08 -8.75
N VAL A 300 -9.61 -9.95 -8.26
CA VAL A 300 -9.61 -11.41 -8.44
C VAL A 300 -9.63 -11.78 -9.93
N SER A 301 -8.60 -12.47 -10.42
CA SER A 301 -8.64 -13.23 -11.67
C SER A 301 -9.52 -14.47 -11.48
N THR A 302 -10.56 -14.67 -12.31
CA THR A 302 -11.33 -15.93 -12.35
C THR A 302 -10.89 -16.77 -13.57
N PRO A 303 -10.96 -18.11 -13.47
CA PRO A 303 -10.01 -19.06 -14.06
C PRO A 303 -10.07 -19.12 -15.59
N THR A 304 -8.91 -19.32 -16.22
CA THR A 304 -8.86 -20.05 -17.49
C THR A 304 -9.06 -21.54 -17.24
N ARG A 305 -10.34 -21.92 -17.10
CA ARG A 305 -11.03 -23.11 -17.64
C ARG A 305 -12.26 -23.44 -16.79
#